data_AF-A0A6B3CP55-F1
#
_entry.id   AF-A0A6B3CP55-F1
#
_cell.length_a   1.000
_cell.length_b   1.000
_cell.length_c   1.000
_cell.angle_alpha   90.00
_cell.angle_beta   90.00
_cell.angle_gamma   90.00
#
_symmetry.space_group_name_H-M   'P 1'
#
loop_
_entity.id
_entity.type
_entity.pdbx_description
1 polymer ?
#
loop_
_entity_poly.entity_id
_entity_poly.type
_entity_poly.pdbx_seq_one_letter_code
_entity_poly.pdbx_strand_id
1 'polypeptide(L)'
;VRMTSLGLGCCLADDMGLGKTITLIALHLHRQTDGDAAGPTLVVCPTSLMGNWQREIERFAPGTPVRRFHGPRRGLDDLADGEFVLTTYGTMRLDAGRLSAVPW
;
A
#
# COMPACT_ATOMS: atom_id res chain seq x y z
N VAL A 1 -0.81 -8.81 -12.34
CA VAL A 1 -2.19 -9.25 -12.62
C VAL A 1 -2.34 -10.77 -12.58
N ARG A 2 -1.67 -11.56 -13.44
CA ARG A 2 -1.89 -13.02 -13.49
C ARG A 2 -1.51 -13.78 -12.20
N MET A 3 -0.43 -13.40 -11.52
CA MET A 3 -0.05 -14.03 -10.25
C MET A 3 -1.05 -13.70 -9.13
N THR A 4 -1.45 -12.43 -9.04
CA THR A 4 -2.38 -11.94 -8.02
C THR A 4 -3.78 -12.54 -8.19
N SER A 5 -4.25 -12.71 -9.44
CA SER A 5 -5.55 -13.37 -9.70
C SER A 5 -5.57 -14.86 -9.33
N LEU A 6 -4.41 -15.49 -9.15
CA LEU A 6 -4.28 -16.88 -8.67
C LEU A 6 -4.11 -16.95 -7.15
N GLY A 7 -4.18 -15.82 -6.43
CA GLY A 7 -3.93 -15.75 -5.00
C GLY A 7 -2.45 -15.93 -4.60
N LEU A 8 -1.53 -15.81 -5.56
CA LEU A 8 -0.10 -15.99 -5.32
C LEU A 8 0.60 -14.65 -5.05
N GLY A 9 1.46 -14.62 -4.04
CA GLY A 9 2.42 -13.55 -3.81
C GLY A 9 3.64 -13.66 -4.74
N CYS A 10 4.40 -12.57 -4.87
CA CYS A 10 5.65 -12.56 -5.63
C CYS A 10 6.73 -11.70 -4.96
N CYS A 11 7.99 -11.99 -5.28
CA CYS A 11 9.11 -11.13 -4.97
C CYS A 11 9.52 -10.37 -6.24
N LEU A 12 9.51 -9.04 -6.19
CA LEU A 12 10.00 -8.20 -7.27
C LEU A 12 11.44 -7.77 -6.93
N ALA A 13 12.40 -8.51 -7.46
CA ALA A 13 13.82 -8.40 -7.10
C ALA A 13 14.68 -7.82 -8.23
N ASP A 14 14.12 -6.93 -9.05
CA ASP A 14 14.85 -6.22 -10.09
C ASP A 14 15.90 -5.25 -9.50
N ASP A 15 16.85 -4.81 -10.33
CA ASP A 15 17.83 -3.80 -9.97
C ASP A 15 17.19 -2.51 -9.42
N MET A 16 17.96 -1.80 -8.60
CA MET A 16 17.56 -0.50 -8.06
C MET A 16 17.28 0.49 -9.21
N GLY A 17 16.17 1.23 -9.11
CA GLY A 17 15.79 2.23 -10.12
C GLY A 17 14.88 1.73 -11.24
N LEU A 18 14.62 0.42 -11.36
CA LEU A 18 13.73 -0.14 -12.39
C LEU A 18 12.22 0.05 -12.13
N GLY A 19 11.84 0.98 -11.25
CA GLY A 19 10.43 1.37 -11.11
C GLY A 19 9.56 0.42 -10.29
N LYS A 20 10.12 -0.35 -9.35
CA LYS A 20 9.33 -1.27 -8.50
C LYS A 20 8.14 -0.59 -7.80
N THR A 21 8.34 0.64 -7.31
CA THR A 21 7.27 1.44 -6.69
C THR A 21 6.15 1.75 -7.67
N ILE A 22 6.47 2.26 -8.88
CA ILE A 22 5.47 2.57 -9.90
C ILE A 22 4.73 1.30 -10.38
N THR A 23 5.41 0.15 -10.47
CA THR A 23 4.76 -1.13 -10.74
C THR A 23 3.68 -1.46 -9.71
N LEU A 24 3.95 -1.24 -8.43
CA LEU A 24 2.97 -1.48 -7.36
C LEU A 24 1.84 -0.45 -7.37
N ILE A 25 2.12 0.82 -7.68
CA ILE A 25 1.09 1.85 -7.86
C ILE A 25 0.17 1.49 -9.03
N ALA A 26 0.72 1.08 -10.17
CA ALA A 26 -0.05 0.64 -11.32
C ALA A 26 -0.89 -0.61 -11.02
N LEU A 27 -0.33 -1.57 -10.26
CA LEU A 27 -1.07 -2.76 -9.83
C LEU A 27 -2.25 -2.39 -8.93
N HIS A 28 -2.05 -1.48 -7.98
CA HIS A 28 -3.12 -0.98 -7.13
C HIS A 28 -4.25 -0.35 -7.97
N LEU A 29 -3.92 0.60 -8.86
CA LEU A 29 -4.91 1.24 -9.73
C LEU A 29 -5.66 0.24 -10.61
N HIS A 30 -4.97 -0.78 -11.12
CA HIS A 30 -5.60 -1.84 -11.89
C HIS A 30 -6.59 -2.66 -11.05
N ARG A 31 -6.24 -3.02 -9.80
CA ARG A 31 -7.15 -3.71 -8.87
C ARG A 31 -8.42 -2.90 -8.60
N GLN A 32 -8.32 -1.57 -8.54
CA GLN A 32 -9.49 -0.71 -8.32
C GLN A 32 -10.51 -0.76 -9.47
N THR A 33 -10.16 -1.27 -10.65
CA THR A 33 -11.09 -1.46 -11.77
C THR A 33 -11.91 -2.74 -11.71
N ASP A 34 -11.63 -3.61 -10.73
CA ASP A 34 -12.28 -4.90 -10.52
C ASP A 34 -12.93 -4.92 -9.13
N GLY A 35 -14.26 -5.06 -9.09
CA GLY A 35 -15.03 -5.01 -7.85
C GLY A 35 -14.67 -6.11 -6.85
N ASP A 36 -14.18 -7.26 -7.31
CA ASP A 36 -13.80 -8.37 -6.44
C ASP A 36 -12.38 -8.21 -5.87
N ALA A 37 -11.55 -7.36 -6.49
CA ALA A 37 -10.14 -7.18 -6.12
C ALA A 37 -9.83 -5.79 -5.53
N ALA A 38 -10.76 -4.83 -5.67
CA ALA A 38 -10.64 -3.47 -5.16
C ALA A 38 -10.54 -3.44 -3.63
N GLY A 39 -9.73 -2.52 -3.11
CA GLY A 39 -9.55 -2.37 -1.67
C GLY A 39 -8.36 -1.48 -1.31
N PRO A 40 -8.19 -1.15 -0.02
CA PRO A 40 -7.03 -0.41 0.43
C PRO A 40 -5.75 -1.23 0.24
N THR A 41 -4.61 -0.57 0.14
CA THR A 41 -3.30 -1.25 0.02
C THR A 41 -2.37 -0.88 1.16
N LEU A 42 -1.93 -1.87 1.93
CA LEU A 42 -0.93 -1.70 2.98
C LEU A 42 0.48 -1.75 2.38
N VAL A 43 1.26 -0.70 2.60
CA VAL A 43 2.68 -0.66 2.26
C VAL A 43 3.50 -0.60 3.54
N VAL A 44 4.34 -1.60 3.75
CA VAL A 44 5.28 -1.66 4.88
C VAL A 44 6.67 -1.29 4.38
N CYS A 45 7.23 -0.18 4.86
CA CYS A 45 8.54 0.30 4.44
C CYS A 45 9.33 0.96 5.59
N PRO A 46 10.66 1.15 5.46
CA PRO A 46 11.43 1.97 6.40
C PRO A 46 10.84 3.38 6.53
N THR A 47 10.92 3.98 7.73
CA THR A 47 10.38 5.32 8.00
C THR A 47 10.89 6.37 7.01
N SER A 48 12.17 6.31 6.65
CA SER A 48 12.81 7.22 5.69
C SER A 48 12.21 7.16 4.28
N LEU A 49 11.54 6.05 3.90
CA LEU A 49 10.92 5.88 2.59
C LEU A 49 9.44 6.27 2.55
N MET A 50 8.78 6.50 3.69
CA MET A 50 7.35 6.84 3.71
C MET A 50 7.06 8.12 2.92
N GLY A 51 7.90 9.14 3.07
CA GLY A 51 7.77 10.39 2.32
C GLY A 51 8.04 10.23 0.82
N ASN A 52 8.86 9.25 0.42
CA ASN A 52 9.09 8.93 -0.98
C ASN A 52 7.87 8.22 -1.59
N TRP A 53 7.33 7.21 -0.89
CA TRP A 53 6.11 6.51 -1.29
C TRP A 53 4.94 7.47 -1.50
N GLN A 54 4.70 8.37 -0.54
CA GLN A 54 3.63 9.36 -0.68
C GLN A 54 3.81 10.24 -1.93
N ARG A 55 5.01 10.80 -2.16
CA ARG A 55 5.29 11.62 -3.35
C ARG A 55 5.11 10.84 -4.65
N GLU A 56 5.50 9.57 -4.70
CA GLU A 56 5.31 8.74 -5.89
C GLU A 56 3.84 8.43 -6.14
N ILE A 57 3.06 8.12 -5.10
CA ILE A 57 1.61 7.90 -5.23
C ILE A 57 0.92 9.18 -5.71
N GLU A 58 1.20 10.33 -5.09
CA GLU A 58 0.64 11.63 -5.50
C GLU A 58 0.98 11.97 -6.96
N ARG A 59 2.18 11.59 -7.42
CA ARG A 59 2.64 11.83 -8.79
C ARG A 59 2.00 10.88 -9.82
N PHE A 60 1.95 9.59 -9.53
CA PHE A 60 1.59 8.56 -10.51
C PHE A 60 0.13 8.07 -10.38
N ALA A 61 -0.53 8.38 -9.27
CA ALA A 61 -1.92 8.04 -8.99
C ALA A 61 -2.65 9.24 -8.33
N PRO A 62 -2.66 10.42 -8.99
CA PRO A 62 -3.25 11.64 -8.43
C PRO A 62 -4.72 11.42 -8.04
N GLY A 63 -5.09 11.89 -6.85
CA GLY A 63 -6.44 11.71 -6.28
C GLY A 63 -6.62 10.43 -5.47
N THR A 64 -5.67 9.50 -5.51
CA THR A 64 -5.70 8.31 -4.64
C THR A 64 -5.39 8.71 -3.20
N PRO A 65 -6.24 8.38 -2.20
CA PRO A 65 -5.98 8.72 -0.81
C PRO A 65 -4.72 8.02 -0.27
N VAL A 66 -3.95 8.72 0.56
CA VAL A 66 -2.75 8.18 1.21
C VAL A 66 -2.74 8.55 2.68
N ARG A 67 -2.63 7.53 3.54
CA ARG A 67 -2.54 7.69 4.99
C ARG A 67 -1.24 7.14 5.53
N ARG A 68 -0.67 7.85 6.49
CA ARG A 68 0.46 7.37 7.28
C ARG A 68 -0.06 6.73 8.56
N PHE A 69 -0.03 5.40 8.61
CA PHE A 69 -0.25 4.65 9.84
C PHE A 69 1.08 4.50 10.60
N HIS A 70 1.53 5.60 11.20
CA HIS A 70 2.76 5.68 11.97
C HIS A 70 2.69 6.79 13.02
N GLY A 71 3.43 6.65 14.12
CA GLY A 71 3.41 7.61 15.23
C GLY A 71 2.18 7.47 16.14
N PRO A 72 2.03 8.35 17.14
CA PRO A 72 1.09 8.17 18.25
C PRO A 72 -0.39 8.31 17.86
N ARG A 73 -0.71 8.99 16.76
CA ARG A 73 -2.09 9.28 16.32
C ARG A 73 -2.55 8.42 15.13
N ARG A 74 -2.01 7.20 15.00
CA ARG A 74 -2.34 6.29 13.90
C ARG A 74 -3.71 5.63 14.10
N GLY A 75 -4.61 5.84 13.14
CA GLY A 75 -5.98 5.31 13.13
C GLY A 75 -6.31 4.65 11.79
N LEU A 76 -7.23 3.70 11.81
CA LEU A 76 -7.77 3.01 10.62
C LEU A 76 -9.27 3.25 10.47
N ASP A 77 -9.84 4.12 11.30
CA ASP A 77 -11.23 4.53 11.18
C ASP A 77 -11.41 5.30 9.86
N ASP A 78 -12.58 5.14 9.23
CA ASP A 78 -12.96 5.82 7.99
C ASP A 78 -11.91 5.70 6.88
N LEU A 79 -11.46 4.46 6.59
CA LEU A 79 -10.61 4.22 5.41
C LEU A 79 -11.39 4.57 4.14
N ALA A 80 -10.77 5.36 3.28
CA ALA A 80 -11.33 5.70 1.97
C ALA A 80 -11.15 4.53 0.99
N ASP A 81 -12.05 4.44 0.01
CA ASP A 81 -11.96 3.45 -1.05
C ASP A 81 -10.64 3.61 -1.82
N GLY A 82 -9.90 2.49 -1.97
CA GLY A 82 -8.60 2.49 -2.66
C GLY A 82 -7.50 3.26 -1.93
N GLU A 83 -7.60 3.48 -0.62
CA GLU A 83 -6.58 4.20 0.14
C GLU A 83 -5.26 3.41 0.25
N PHE A 84 -4.13 4.07 0.02
CA PHE A 84 -2.83 3.56 0.43
C PHE A 84 -2.58 3.83 1.90
N VAL A 85 -2.23 2.80 2.66
CA VAL A 85 -1.82 2.92 4.06
C VAL A 85 -0.33 2.62 4.17
N LEU A 86 0.46 3.63 4.50
CA LEU A 86 1.90 3.52 4.67
C LEU A 86 2.22 3.27 6.15
N THR A 87 3.00 2.23 6.44
CA THR A 87 3.47 1.93 7.79
C THR A 87 4.91 1.42 7.80
N THR A 88 5.44 1.16 8.99
CA THR A 88 6.78 0.59 9.19
C THR A 88 6.68 -0.79 9.81
N TYR A 89 7.71 -1.63 9.64
CA TYR A 89 7.74 -2.96 10.27
C TYR A 89 7.53 -2.90 11.79
N GLY A 90 8.15 -1.93 12.47
CA GLY A 90 7.97 -1.74 13.91
C GLY A 90 6.52 -1.40 14.28
N THR A 91 5.89 -0.51 13.50
CA THR A 91 4.48 -0.12 13.74
C THR A 91 3.53 -1.27 13.42
N MET A 92 3.72 -1.94 12.28
CA MET A 92 2.94 -3.11 11.86
C MET A 92 2.99 -4.20 12.93
N ARG A 93 4.16 -4.49 13.50
CA ARG A 93 4.31 -5.51 14.53
C ARG A 93 3.57 -5.15 15.81
N LEU A 94 3.57 -3.88 16.22
CA LEU A 94 2.85 -3.42 17.42
C LEU A 94 1.34 -3.42 17.26
N ASP A 95 0.84 -3.13 16.05
CA ASP A 95 -0.59 -3.00 15.76
C ASP A 95 -1.13 -4.10 14.83
N ALA A 96 -0.47 -5.26 14.78
CA ALA A 96 -0.82 -6.34 13.86
C ALA A 96 -2.30 -6.73 13.97
N GLY A 97 -2.86 -6.80 15.18
CA GLY A 97 -4.26 -7.12 15.40
C GLY A 97 -5.24 -6.07 14.87
N ARG A 98 -4.86 -4.77 14.85
CA ARG A 98 -5.67 -3.70 14.26
C ARG A 98 -5.59 -3.75 12.74
N LEU A 99 -4.39 -3.96 12.20
CA LEU A 99 -4.18 -4.06 10.75
C LEU A 99 -4.85 -5.31 10.16
N SER A 100 -4.87 -6.44 10.89
CA SER A 100 -5.51 -7.68 10.41
C SER A 100 -7.04 -7.61 10.36
N ALA A 101 -7.65 -6.61 10.98
CA ALA A 101 -9.10 -6.39 10.92
C ALA A 101 -9.54 -5.71 9.61
N VAL A 102 -8.59 -5.21 8.80
CA VAL A 102 -8.86 -4.60 7.50
C VAL A 102 -8.69 -5.64 6.39
N PRO A 103 -9.64 -5.76 5.45
CA PRO A 103 -9.48 -6.58 4.26
C PRO A 103 -8.64 -5.84 3.20
N TRP A 104 -7.34 -6.12 3.16
CA TRP A 104 -6.35 -5.55 2.21
C TRP A 104 -6.37 -6.22 0.83
#